data_AF-A0A843KT14-F1
#
_entry.id   AF-A0A843KT14-F1
#
_cell.length_a   1.000
_cell.length_b   1.000
_cell.length_c   1.000
_cell.angle_alpha   90.00
_cell.angle_beta   90.00
_cell.angle_gamma   90.00
#
_symmetry.space_group_name_H-M   'P 1'
#
loop_
_entity.id
_entity.type
_entity.pdbx_description
1 polymer ?
#
loop_
_entity_poly.entity_id
_entity_poly.type
_entity_poly.pdbx_seq_one_letter_code
_entity_poly.pdbx_strand_id
1 'polypeptide(L)'
;MAANKGKSSCSKCGKPFVGLIITKAFAAFFAIYFFAMFFFNLLVTGDDWLREQLSFMEPIMPFSWEYIPLAFIALIIGMPIIMAGIVPAIEKRHRTGNGLACKECQGIIAREQADAAEMARAKQEAQAYAYQAKIEGLEKNDPWLGKLIRSWKQDNPNQLPEESMIDELIMARNMEKAGNYEKAAVLLEKYRFWEEAGRMRRLDDQQVIKHITVDMNTLIDQVGTKGLAIPYKCSSCGASITIDKDSKKEGLKFCSYCGTAYNIDDMTKIIQHALE
;
A
#
# COMPACT_ATOMS: atom_id res chain seq x y z
N MET A 1 26.88 13.91 -6.51
CA MET A 1 28.19 13.27 -6.77
C MET A 1 28.58 12.46 -5.53
N ALA A 2 28.28 11.17 -5.52
CA ALA A 2 28.64 10.27 -4.43
C ALA A 2 30.12 9.89 -4.57
N ALA A 3 30.99 10.61 -3.86
CA ALA A 3 32.39 10.22 -3.76
C ALA A 3 32.43 8.81 -3.16
N ASN A 4 33.08 7.90 -3.88
CA ASN A 4 33.46 6.57 -3.43
C ASN A 4 34.29 6.72 -2.13
N LYS A 5 33.62 6.81 -0.96
CA LYS A 5 34.28 6.87 0.35
C LYS A 5 34.99 5.54 0.52
N GLY A 6 36.29 5.52 0.21
CA GLY A 6 37.11 4.33 0.24
C GLY A 6 36.95 3.57 1.54
N LYS A 7 36.90 2.23 1.44
CA LYS A 7 36.73 1.22 2.51
C LYS A 7 37.81 1.27 3.63
N SER A 8 38.54 2.37 3.75
CA SER A 8 39.67 2.59 4.65
C SER A 8 39.65 3.95 5.35
N SER A 9 38.55 4.70 5.27
CA SER A 9 38.39 5.99 5.95
C SER A 9 37.11 6.05 6.78
N CYS A 10 37.10 6.89 7.81
CA CYS A 10 35.92 7.09 8.64
C CYS A 10 34.80 7.79 7.87
N SER A 11 33.58 7.23 7.94
CA SER A 11 32.42 7.73 7.18
C SER A 11 31.99 9.16 7.55
N LYS A 12 32.12 9.55 8.83
CA LYS A 12 31.79 10.89 9.35
C LYS A 12 32.93 11.90 9.20
N CYS A 13 34.12 11.61 9.72
CA CYS A 13 35.21 12.59 9.79
C CYS A 13 36.26 12.47 8.65
N GLY A 14 36.17 11.44 7.81
CA GLY A 14 37.14 11.23 6.72
C GLY A 14 38.54 10.81 7.15
N LYS A 15 38.85 10.71 8.46
CA LYS A 15 40.15 10.27 8.95
C LYS A 15 40.50 8.87 8.40
N PRO A 16 41.67 8.67 7.79
CA PRO A 16 42.08 7.36 7.30
C PRO A 16 42.41 6.40 8.45
N PHE A 17 42.03 5.14 8.30
CA PHE A 17 42.44 4.08 9.22
C PHE A 17 43.82 3.57 8.81
N VAL A 18 44.86 4.23 9.32
CA VAL A 18 46.27 3.94 8.99
C VAL A 18 46.60 2.45 9.17
N GLY A 19 46.14 1.83 10.28
CA GLY A 19 46.35 0.39 10.51
C GLY A 19 45.73 -0.50 9.43
N LEU A 20 44.53 -0.17 8.94
CA LEU A 20 43.88 -0.92 7.87
C LEU A 20 44.62 -0.78 6.53
N ILE A 21 45.09 0.43 6.24
CA ILE A 21 45.85 0.72 5.03
C ILE A 21 47.18 -0.04 5.05
N ILE A 22 47.88 -0.02 6.19
CA ILE A 22 49.13 -0.76 6.37
C ILE A 22 48.91 -2.26 6.19
N THR A 23 47.88 -2.85 6.80
CA THR A 23 47.61 -4.29 6.67
C THR A 23 47.29 -4.68 5.22
N LYS A 24 46.48 -3.88 4.50
CA LYS A 24 46.18 -4.15 3.10
C LYS A 24 47.41 -3.96 2.20
N ALA A 25 48.23 -2.95 2.45
CA ALA A 25 49.49 -2.74 1.75
C ALA A 25 50.45 -3.91 2.00
N PHE A 26 50.60 -4.35 3.26
CA PHE A 26 51.42 -5.50 3.61
C PHE A 26 50.94 -6.79 2.91
N ALA A 27 49.63 -7.04 2.88
CA ALA A 27 49.06 -8.17 2.15
C ALA A 27 49.39 -8.12 0.66
N ALA A 28 49.31 -6.93 0.03
CA ALA A 28 49.66 -6.74 -1.36
C ALA A 28 51.16 -6.96 -1.63
N PHE A 29 52.03 -6.40 -0.79
CA PHE A 29 53.48 -6.62 -0.88
C PHE A 29 53.85 -8.09 -0.69
N PHE A 30 53.23 -8.75 0.30
CA PHE A 30 53.40 -10.18 0.54
C PHE A 30 52.99 -11.00 -0.70
N ALA A 31 51.82 -10.71 -1.27
CA ALA A 31 51.34 -11.39 -2.48
C ALA A 31 52.29 -11.19 -3.66
N ILE A 32 52.69 -9.95 -3.93
CA ILE A 32 53.59 -9.61 -5.05
C ILE A 32 54.94 -10.30 -4.88
N TYR A 33 55.51 -10.28 -3.67
CA TYR A 33 56.80 -10.90 -3.38
C TYR A 33 56.76 -12.42 -3.60
N PHE A 34 55.79 -13.12 -3.01
CA PHE A 34 55.70 -14.57 -3.16
C PHE A 34 55.28 -15.01 -4.57
N PHE A 35 54.48 -14.20 -5.27
CA PHE A 35 54.18 -14.44 -6.68
C PHE A 35 55.42 -14.26 -7.55
N ALA A 36 56.16 -13.17 -7.38
CA ALA A 36 57.44 -12.96 -8.09
C ALA A 36 58.42 -14.10 -7.79
N MET A 37 58.57 -14.48 -6.52
CA MET A 37 59.43 -15.59 -6.11
C MET A 37 59.02 -16.91 -6.79
N PHE A 38 57.73 -17.24 -6.84
CA PHE A 38 57.23 -18.42 -7.51
C PHE A 38 57.52 -18.40 -9.02
N PHE A 39 57.17 -17.30 -9.70
CA PHE A 39 57.32 -17.20 -11.16
C PHE A 39 58.78 -17.15 -11.60
N PHE A 40 59.63 -16.36 -10.94
CA PHE A 40 61.03 -16.28 -11.32
C PHE A 40 61.77 -17.58 -11.02
N ASN A 41 61.50 -18.25 -9.88
CA ASN A 41 62.09 -19.56 -9.63
C ASN A 41 61.64 -20.60 -10.67
N LEU A 42 60.38 -20.55 -11.13
CA LEU A 42 59.89 -21.44 -12.18
C LEU A 42 60.53 -21.16 -13.54
N LEU A 43 60.74 -19.89 -13.90
CA LEU A 43 61.39 -19.49 -15.16
C LEU A 43 62.89 -19.83 -15.20
N VAL A 44 63.58 -19.69 -14.07
CA VAL A 44 65.02 -19.98 -13.95
C VAL A 44 65.28 -21.50 -13.84
N THR A 45 64.26 -22.28 -13.50
CA THR A 45 64.37 -23.74 -13.38
C THR A 45 64.62 -24.39 -14.74
N GLY A 46 65.88 -24.77 -14.99
CA GLY A 46 66.31 -25.47 -16.20
C GLY A 46 67.00 -24.61 -17.26
N ASP A 47 67.21 -23.32 -16.99
CA ASP A 47 67.93 -22.41 -17.89
C ASP A 47 69.03 -21.64 -17.12
N ASP A 48 70.26 -22.14 -17.23
CA ASP A 48 71.43 -21.57 -16.56
C ASP A 48 71.78 -20.17 -17.09
N TRP A 49 71.44 -19.86 -18.35
CA TRP A 49 71.66 -18.53 -18.92
C TRP A 49 70.75 -17.49 -18.28
N LEU A 50 69.45 -17.82 -18.11
CA LEU A 50 68.51 -16.95 -17.38
C LEU A 50 68.92 -16.75 -15.92
N ARG A 51 69.47 -17.80 -15.29
CA ARG A 51 69.97 -17.73 -13.92
C ARG A 51 71.12 -16.72 -13.78
N GLU A 52 72.08 -16.76 -14.70
CA GLU A 52 73.22 -15.85 -14.68
C GLU A 52 72.78 -14.40 -14.88
N GLN A 53 71.84 -14.15 -15.79
CA GLN A 53 71.28 -12.80 -16.03
C GLN A 53 70.49 -12.25 -14.83
N LEU A 54 69.84 -13.11 -14.04
CA LEU A 54 69.04 -12.72 -12.87
C LEU A 54 69.81 -12.78 -11.54
N SER A 55 71.09 -13.16 -11.56
CA SER A 55 71.93 -13.28 -10.36
C SER A 55 71.99 -12.01 -9.50
N PHE A 56 71.81 -10.82 -10.09
CA PHE A 56 71.74 -9.56 -9.34
C PHE A 56 70.55 -9.48 -8.36
N MET A 57 69.52 -10.31 -8.55
CA MET A 57 68.35 -10.37 -7.68
C MET A 57 68.48 -11.38 -6.53
N GLU A 58 69.52 -12.23 -6.53
CA GLU A 58 69.76 -13.23 -5.46
C GLU A 58 69.74 -12.66 -4.04
N PRO A 59 70.25 -11.44 -3.76
CA PRO A 59 70.20 -10.86 -2.41
C PRO A 59 68.77 -10.55 -1.93
N ILE A 60 67.83 -10.38 -2.86
CA ILE A 60 66.44 -9.96 -2.58
C ILE A 60 65.49 -11.16 -2.73
N MET A 61 65.73 -12.04 -3.70
CA MET A 61 64.96 -13.26 -3.93
C MET A 61 65.90 -14.43 -4.20
N PRO A 62 65.95 -15.45 -3.32
CA PRO A 62 66.79 -16.60 -3.54
C PRO A 62 66.24 -17.47 -4.68
N PHE A 63 67.15 -17.93 -5.56
CA PHE A 63 66.85 -18.85 -6.65
C PHE A 63 67.25 -20.27 -6.27
N SER A 64 66.28 -21.08 -5.86
CA SER A 64 66.43 -22.51 -5.59
C SER A 64 65.09 -23.22 -5.73
N TRP A 65 65.15 -24.50 -6.11
CA TRP A 65 63.99 -25.37 -6.26
C TRP A 65 63.12 -25.45 -5.00
N GLU A 66 63.71 -25.29 -3.83
CA GLU A 66 63.00 -25.33 -2.55
C GLU A 66 62.03 -24.16 -2.36
N TYR A 67 62.28 -23.02 -3.02
CA TYR A 67 61.44 -21.83 -2.88
C TYR A 67 60.15 -21.89 -3.70
N ILE A 68 60.08 -22.75 -4.73
CA ILE A 68 58.85 -22.97 -5.52
C ILE A 68 57.73 -23.52 -4.63
N PRO A 69 57.88 -24.67 -3.93
CA PRO A 69 56.82 -25.19 -3.07
C PRO A 69 56.56 -24.28 -1.86
N LEU A 70 57.59 -23.63 -1.30
CA LEU A 70 57.42 -22.70 -0.18
C LEU A 70 56.57 -21.48 -0.57
N ALA A 71 56.85 -20.87 -1.74
CA ALA A 71 56.07 -19.74 -2.23
C ALA A 71 54.63 -20.15 -2.55
N PHE A 72 54.43 -21.35 -3.11
CA PHE A 72 53.11 -21.89 -3.38
C PHE A 72 52.29 -22.10 -2.09
N ILE A 73 52.89 -22.71 -1.06
CA ILE A 73 52.25 -22.90 0.25
C ILE A 73 51.94 -21.54 0.90
N ALA A 74 52.87 -20.58 0.85
CA ALA A 74 52.68 -19.25 1.41
C ALA A 74 51.54 -18.47 0.71
N LEU A 75 51.38 -18.63 -0.61
CA LEU A 75 50.26 -18.05 -1.34
C LEU A 75 48.93 -18.74 -1.03
N ILE A 76 48.89 -20.07 -0.95
CA ILE A 76 47.64 -20.82 -0.71
C ILE A 76 47.16 -20.67 0.74
N ILE A 77 48.06 -20.68 1.71
CA ILE A 77 47.69 -20.66 3.13
C ILE A 77 47.80 -19.24 3.70
N GLY A 78 48.89 -18.54 3.42
CA GLY A 78 49.16 -17.21 3.98
C GLY A 78 48.18 -16.15 3.51
N MET A 79 47.88 -16.10 2.20
CA MET A 79 46.97 -15.07 1.67
C MET A 79 45.54 -15.19 2.20
N PRO A 80 44.91 -16.39 2.24
CA PRO A 80 43.59 -16.52 2.87
C PRO A 80 43.57 -16.16 4.35
N ILE A 81 44.62 -16.48 5.12
CA ILE A 81 44.70 -16.07 6.54
C ILE A 81 44.71 -14.54 6.67
N ILE A 82 45.50 -13.85 5.84
CA ILE A 82 45.60 -12.39 5.89
C ILE A 82 44.27 -11.75 5.44
N MET A 83 43.70 -12.21 4.31
CA MET A 83 42.54 -11.59 3.68
C MET A 83 41.20 -11.96 4.35
N ALA A 84 41.04 -13.18 4.85
CA ALA A 84 39.81 -13.66 5.48
C ALA A 84 39.87 -13.63 7.02
N GLY A 85 41.07 -13.62 7.61
CA GLY A 85 41.25 -13.56 9.06
C GLY A 85 41.61 -12.17 9.55
N ILE A 86 42.81 -11.71 9.20
CA ILE A 86 43.42 -10.50 9.80
C ILE A 86 42.70 -9.22 9.35
N VAL A 87 42.50 -9.04 8.05
CA VAL A 87 41.84 -7.84 7.51
C VAL A 87 40.42 -7.67 8.08
N PRO A 88 39.53 -8.69 8.06
CA PRO A 88 38.19 -8.57 8.62
C PRO A 88 38.17 -8.37 10.13
N ALA A 89 39.13 -8.94 10.87
CA ALA A 89 39.24 -8.73 12.32
C ALA A 89 39.57 -7.26 12.65
N ILE A 90 40.42 -6.61 11.87
CA ILE A 90 40.74 -5.18 12.02
C ILE A 90 39.54 -4.32 11.56
N GLU A 91 38.88 -4.67 10.46
CA GLU A 91 37.66 -3.97 10.01
C GLU A 91 36.54 -4.02 11.07
N LYS A 92 36.35 -5.18 11.73
CA LYS A 92 35.32 -5.36 12.78
C LYS A 92 35.51 -4.41 13.96
N ARG A 93 36.77 -4.08 14.34
CA ARG A 93 37.05 -3.12 15.43
C ARG A 93 36.58 -1.69 15.12
N HIS A 94 36.43 -1.37 13.84
CA HIS A 94 36.03 -0.03 13.38
C HIS A 94 34.63 0.00 12.77
N ARG A 95 33.93 -1.13 12.69
CA ARG A 95 32.60 -1.23 12.07
C ARG A 95 31.51 -0.77 13.03
N THR A 96 30.63 0.11 12.57
CA THR A 96 29.48 0.62 13.32
C THR A 96 28.30 0.75 12.36
N GLY A 97 27.31 -0.14 12.49
CA GLY A 97 26.22 -0.29 11.53
C GLY A 97 26.74 -0.60 10.11
N ASN A 98 26.36 0.22 9.14
CA ASN A 98 26.70 0.06 7.72
C ASN A 98 28.03 0.73 7.30
N GLY A 99 28.79 1.32 8.23
CA GLY A 99 30.02 2.04 7.91
C GLY A 99 31.18 1.79 8.89
N LEU A 100 32.37 2.29 8.52
CA LEU A 100 33.53 2.34 9.40
C LEU A 100 33.55 3.69 10.12
N ALA A 101 33.66 3.68 11.45
CA ALA A 101 33.66 4.86 12.30
C ALA A 101 34.87 4.89 13.24
N CYS A 102 35.42 6.09 13.45
CA CYS A 102 36.46 6.34 14.44
C CYS A 102 35.89 6.23 15.87
N LYS A 103 36.69 5.88 16.89
CA LYS A 103 36.19 5.74 18.28
C LYS A 103 35.45 6.99 18.78
N GLU A 104 35.94 8.18 18.45
CA GLU A 104 35.28 9.46 18.79
C GLU A 104 33.93 9.60 18.06
N CYS A 105 33.90 9.18 16.79
CA CYS A 105 32.73 9.24 15.92
C CYS A 105 31.66 8.20 16.30
N GLN A 106 32.07 7.06 16.88
CA GLN A 106 31.18 5.99 17.32
C GLN A 106 30.22 6.48 18.41
N GLY A 107 30.72 7.26 19.37
CA GLY A 107 29.87 7.83 20.43
C GLY A 107 28.83 8.80 19.88
N ILE A 108 29.20 9.62 18.89
CA ILE A 108 28.29 10.58 18.25
C ILE A 108 27.22 9.84 17.44
N ILE A 109 27.60 8.84 16.65
CA ILE A 109 26.65 8.03 15.86
C ILE A 109 25.68 7.28 16.79
N ALA A 110 26.18 6.73 17.90
CA ALA A 110 25.33 6.04 18.87
C ALA A 110 24.28 6.97 19.50
N ARG A 111 24.67 8.23 19.83
CA ARG A 111 23.74 9.25 20.33
C ARG A 111 22.72 9.66 19.26
N GLU A 112 23.17 9.96 18.04
CA GLU A 112 22.26 10.30 16.92
C GLU A 112 21.25 9.17 16.65
N GLN A 113 21.67 7.90 16.77
CA GLN A 113 20.77 6.75 16.61
C GLN A 113 19.79 6.60 17.77
N ALA A 114 20.22 6.86 19.01
CA ALA A 114 19.34 6.87 20.17
C ALA A 114 18.30 8.00 20.06
N ASP A 115 18.74 9.22 19.75
CA ASP A 115 17.86 10.38 19.56
C ASP A 115 16.88 10.15 18.40
N ALA A 116 17.34 9.57 17.28
CA ALA A 116 16.46 9.21 16.16
C ALA A 116 15.45 8.13 16.54
N ALA A 117 15.83 7.16 17.37
CA ALA A 117 14.93 6.13 17.87
C ALA A 117 13.89 6.70 18.85
N GLU A 118 14.29 7.62 19.74
CA GLU A 118 13.39 8.33 20.64
C GLU A 118 12.40 9.21 19.86
N MET A 119 12.88 9.98 18.88
CA MET A 119 12.01 10.77 18.00
C MET A 119 11.05 9.88 17.20
N ALA A 120 11.48 8.69 16.75
CA ALA A 120 10.61 7.76 16.05
C ALA A 120 9.51 7.22 16.97
N ARG A 121 9.83 6.88 18.23
CA ARG A 121 8.84 6.47 19.24
C ARG A 121 7.86 7.59 19.55
N ALA A 122 8.36 8.81 19.81
CA ALA A 122 7.52 9.97 20.06
C ALA A 122 6.57 10.27 18.87
N LYS A 123 7.03 10.09 17.63
CA LYS A 123 6.18 10.21 16.44
C LYS A 123 5.10 9.14 16.38
N GLN A 124 5.42 7.88 16.70
CA GLN A 124 4.44 6.79 16.73
C GLN A 124 3.38 7.01 17.81
N GLU A 125 3.80 7.44 19.01
CA GLU A 125 2.88 7.81 20.09
C GLU A 125 1.99 8.99 19.69
N ALA A 126 2.56 10.05 19.11
CA ALA A 126 1.78 11.19 18.62
C ALA A 126 0.78 10.79 17.52
N GLN A 127 1.15 9.87 16.62
CA GLN A 127 0.24 9.33 15.62
C GLN A 127 -0.89 8.51 16.24
N ALA A 128 -0.59 7.69 17.26
CA ALA A 128 -1.61 6.92 17.98
C ALA A 128 -2.60 7.85 18.71
N TYR A 129 -2.11 8.90 19.37
CA TYR A 129 -2.96 9.92 20.00
C TYR A 129 -3.80 10.69 18.97
N ALA A 130 -3.21 11.09 17.84
CA ALA A 130 -3.94 11.78 16.77
C ALA A 130 -5.04 10.89 16.18
N TYR A 131 -4.77 9.60 16.01
CA TYR A 131 -5.74 8.64 15.51
C TYR A 131 -6.89 8.41 16.50
N GLN A 132 -6.57 8.28 17.79
CA GLN A 132 -7.58 8.19 18.84
C GLN A 132 -8.48 9.43 18.86
N ALA A 133 -7.89 10.63 18.79
CA ALA A 133 -8.64 11.89 18.72
C ALA A 133 -9.52 11.97 17.45
N LYS A 134 -9.07 11.44 16.31
CA LYS A 134 -9.88 11.33 15.08
C LYS A 134 -11.12 10.47 15.31
N ILE A 135 -10.97 9.31 15.95
CA ILE A 135 -12.11 8.41 16.26
C ILE A 135 -13.10 9.09 17.22
N GLU A 136 -12.60 9.70 18.29
CA GLU A 136 -13.44 10.42 19.26
C GLU A 136 -14.18 11.60 18.61
N GLY A 137 -13.52 12.31 17.70
CA GLY A 137 -14.13 13.37 16.90
C GLY A 137 -15.24 12.86 15.98
N LEU A 138 -15.01 11.73 15.29
CA LEU A 138 -16.01 11.09 14.44
C LEU A 138 -17.21 10.57 15.23
N GLU A 139 -16.96 10.00 16.41
CA GLU A 139 -18.01 9.52 17.31
C GLU A 139 -18.95 10.64 17.78
N LYS A 140 -18.41 11.86 17.97
CA LYS A 140 -19.16 13.04 18.41
C LYS A 140 -19.86 13.78 17.25
N ASN A 141 -19.22 13.87 16.09
CA ASN A 141 -19.70 14.71 14.99
C ASN A 141 -20.75 14.04 14.10
N ASP A 142 -20.69 12.73 13.90
CA ASP A 142 -21.68 11.99 13.10
C ASP A 142 -22.45 11.00 13.99
N PRO A 143 -23.74 11.25 14.29
CA PRO A 143 -24.55 10.37 15.14
C PRO A 143 -24.68 8.94 14.62
N TRP A 144 -24.70 8.76 13.29
CA TRP A 144 -24.83 7.45 12.66
C TRP A 144 -23.54 6.65 12.82
N LEU A 145 -22.41 7.26 12.46
CA LEU A 145 -21.10 6.63 12.57
C LEU A 145 -20.72 6.37 14.03
N GLY A 146 -21.01 7.32 14.92
CA GLY A 146 -20.76 7.19 16.35
C GLY A 146 -21.58 6.08 17.00
N LYS A 147 -22.77 5.73 16.48
CA LYS A 147 -23.51 4.54 16.93
C LYS A 147 -22.76 3.25 16.56
N LEU A 148 -22.29 3.14 15.31
CA LEU A 148 -21.59 1.94 14.81
C LEU A 148 -20.23 1.73 15.50
N ILE A 149 -19.46 2.80 15.70
CA ILE A 149 -18.19 2.74 16.44
C ILE A 149 -18.42 2.25 17.87
N ARG A 150 -19.47 2.74 18.56
CA ARG A 150 -19.80 2.30 19.91
C ARG A 150 -20.23 0.84 19.98
N SER A 151 -21.08 0.37 19.06
CA SER A 151 -21.45 -1.05 19.00
C SER A 151 -20.23 -1.93 18.75
N TRP A 152 -19.32 -1.52 17.86
CA TRP A 152 -18.10 -2.28 17.61
C TRP A 152 -17.16 -2.33 18.82
N LYS A 153 -17.02 -1.22 19.55
CA LYS A 153 -16.22 -1.16 20.80
C LYS A 153 -16.79 -2.07 21.89
N GLN A 154 -18.12 -2.30 21.91
CA GLN A 154 -18.74 -3.24 22.84
C GLN A 154 -18.32 -4.68 22.53
N ASP A 155 -18.25 -5.03 21.25
CA ASP A 155 -17.82 -6.35 20.80
C ASP A 155 -16.29 -6.56 20.91
N ASN A 156 -15.51 -5.47 20.89
CA ASN A 156 -14.04 -5.50 20.90
C ASN A 156 -13.47 -4.61 22.03
N PRO A 157 -13.56 -5.06 23.30
CA PRO A 157 -13.06 -4.29 24.42
C PRO A 157 -11.53 -4.10 24.31
N ASN A 158 -11.05 -2.90 24.63
CA ASN A 158 -9.64 -2.49 24.61
C ASN A 158 -8.95 -2.45 23.23
N GLN A 159 -9.71 -2.56 22.14
CA GLN A 159 -9.17 -2.37 20.79
C GLN A 159 -9.70 -1.06 20.19
N LEU A 160 -8.83 -0.38 19.44
CA LEU A 160 -9.24 0.74 18.60
C LEU A 160 -9.68 0.19 17.24
N PRO A 161 -10.75 0.73 16.63
CA PRO A 161 -11.11 0.40 15.25
C PRO A 161 -9.89 0.59 14.33
N GLU A 162 -9.68 -0.33 13.40
CA GLU A 162 -8.65 -0.16 12.38
C GLU A 162 -8.95 1.05 11.48
N GLU A 163 -7.89 1.69 10.95
CA GLU A 163 -8.07 2.86 10.08
C GLU A 163 -8.86 2.51 8.81
N SER A 164 -8.62 1.31 8.28
CA SER A 164 -9.37 0.71 7.17
C SER A 164 -10.88 0.66 7.44
N MET A 165 -11.28 0.25 8.65
CA MET A 165 -12.68 0.16 9.06
C MET A 165 -13.33 1.53 9.10
N ILE A 166 -12.67 2.51 9.71
CA ILE A 166 -13.21 3.88 9.79
C ILE A 166 -13.41 4.46 8.39
N ASP A 167 -12.42 4.31 7.52
CA ASP A 167 -12.49 4.82 6.16
C ASP A 167 -13.58 4.11 5.33
N GLU A 168 -13.73 2.78 5.48
CA GLU A 168 -14.81 2.02 4.85
C GLU A 168 -16.20 2.40 5.36
N LEU A 169 -16.35 2.75 6.64
CA LEU A 169 -17.62 3.24 7.18
C LEU A 169 -17.97 4.64 6.67
N ILE A 170 -16.97 5.53 6.54
CA ILE A 170 -17.14 6.83 5.89
C ILE A 170 -17.53 6.63 4.41
N MET A 171 -16.91 5.66 3.75
CA MET A 171 -17.26 5.30 2.38
C MET A 171 -18.68 4.77 2.27
N ALA A 172 -19.11 3.88 3.18
CA ALA A 172 -20.49 3.38 3.23
C ALA A 172 -21.49 4.53 3.41
N ARG A 173 -21.18 5.51 4.27
CA ARG A 173 -22.00 6.72 4.47
C ARG A 173 -22.09 7.59 3.20
N ASN A 174 -21.00 7.71 2.46
CA ASN A 174 -20.99 8.42 1.19
C ASN A 174 -21.77 7.67 0.09
N MET A 175 -21.71 6.33 0.08
CA MET A 175 -22.48 5.50 -0.84
C MET A 175 -23.98 5.56 -0.57
N GLU A 176 -24.39 5.56 0.71
CA GLU A 176 -25.78 5.82 1.11
C GLU A 176 -26.26 7.18 0.59
N LYS A 177 -25.47 8.24 0.78
CA LYS A 177 -25.80 9.59 0.25
C LYS A 177 -25.86 9.64 -1.28
N ALA A 178 -25.08 8.79 -1.95
CA ALA A 178 -25.11 8.65 -3.41
C ALA A 178 -26.26 7.76 -3.91
N GLY A 179 -27.05 7.16 -3.01
CA GLY A 179 -28.14 6.24 -3.36
C GLY A 179 -27.67 4.85 -3.80
N ASN A 180 -26.42 4.47 -3.50
CA ASN A 180 -25.91 3.12 -3.78
C ASN A 180 -26.00 2.27 -2.51
N TYR A 181 -27.22 1.85 -2.18
CA TYR A 181 -27.51 1.20 -0.91
C TYR A 181 -26.94 -0.21 -0.82
N GLU A 182 -26.91 -0.97 -1.92
CA GLU A 182 -26.38 -2.35 -1.90
C GLU A 182 -24.87 -2.37 -1.59
N LYS A 183 -24.08 -1.49 -2.21
CA LYS A 183 -22.64 -1.42 -1.89
C LYS A 183 -22.38 -0.94 -0.46
N ALA A 184 -23.20 0.00 0.04
CA ALA A 184 -23.13 0.41 1.43
C ALA A 184 -23.47 -0.74 2.39
N ALA A 185 -24.46 -1.57 2.05
CA ALA A 185 -24.84 -2.76 2.83
C ALA A 185 -23.69 -3.77 2.89
N VAL A 186 -23.05 -4.09 1.76
CA VAL A 186 -21.91 -5.03 1.71
C VAL A 186 -20.75 -4.57 2.61
N LEU A 187 -20.43 -3.27 2.60
CA LEU A 187 -19.40 -2.71 3.50
C LEU A 187 -19.77 -2.87 4.99
N LEU A 188 -21.04 -2.65 5.34
CA LEU A 188 -21.53 -2.83 6.70
C LEU A 188 -21.51 -4.30 7.15
N GLU A 189 -21.81 -5.23 6.26
CA GLU A 189 -21.77 -6.69 6.53
C GLU A 189 -20.37 -7.19 6.83
N LYS A 190 -19.35 -6.65 6.14
CA LYS A 190 -17.94 -6.99 6.38
C LYS A 190 -17.55 -6.79 7.85
N TYR A 191 -18.11 -5.77 8.50
CA TYR A 191 -17.88 -5.47 9.92
C TYR A 191 -18.99 -5.97 10.84
N ARG A 192 -19.86 -6.87 10.34
CA ARG A 192 -20.95 -7.53 11.07
C ARG A 192 -22.06 -6.59 11.56
N PHE A 193 -22.23 -5.43 10.94
CA PHE A 193 -23.34 -4.51 11.22
C PHE A 193 -24.62 -4.94 10.50
N TRP A 194 -25.12 -6.15 10.78
CA TRP A 194 -26.22 -6.79 10.07
C TRP A 194 -27.53 -5.99 10.10
N GLU A 195 -27.86 -5.38 11.24
CA GLU A 195 -29.08 -4.58 11.38
C GLU A 195 -29.08 -3.36 10.44
N GLU A 196 -27.94 -2.70 10.33
CA GLU A 196 -27.81 -1.49 9.52
C GLU A 196 -27.67 -1.84 8.04
N ALA A 197 -26.99 -2.94 7.69
CA ALA A 197 -27.00 -3.49 6.34
C ALA A 197 -28.42 -3.85 5.87
N GLY A 198 -29.23 -4.48 6.73
CA GLY A 198 -30.64 -4.78 6.45
C GLY A 198 -31.52 -3.53 6.36
N ARG A 199 -31.15 -2.41 7.01
CA ARG A 199 -31.81 -1.11 6.80
C ARG A 199 -31.49 -0.58 5.40
N MET A 200 -30.23 -0.63 4.96
CA MET A 200 -29.81 -0.13 3.65
C MET A 200 -30.53 -0.86 2.51
N ARG A 201 -30.66 -2.19 2.55
CA ARG A 201 -31.40 -2.93 1.51
C ARG A 201 -32.88 -2.57 1.43
N ARG A 202 -33.52 -2.30 2.58
CA ARG A 202 -34.92 -1.82 2.59
C ARG A 202 -35.06 -0.44 1.94
N LEU A 203 -34.04 0.41 2.02
CA LEU A 203 -34.02 1.69 1.31
C LEU A 203 -33.85 1.50 -0.20
N ASP A 204 -33.05 0.52 -0.62
CA ASP A 204 -32.90 0.11 -2.02
C ASP A 204 -34.25 -0.38 -2.59
N ASP A 205 -34.92 -1.30 -1.90
CA ASP A 205 -36.23 -1.82 -2.30
C ASP A 205 -37.29 -0.71 -2.42
N GLN A 206 -37.29 0.26 -1.50
CA GLN A 206 -38.18 1.42 -1.55
C GLN A 206 -37.89 2.35 -2.75
N GLN A 207 -36.63 2.41 -3.21
CA GLN A 207 -36.28 3.17 -4.41
C GLN A 207 -36.82 2.49 -5.68
N VAL A 208 -36.77 1.15 -5.74
CA VAL A 208 -37.29 0.36 -6.87
C VAL A 208 -38.82 0.47 -6.98
N ILE A 209 -39.53 0.46 -5.85
CA ILE A 209 -41.02 0.50 -5.83
C ILE A 209 -41.58 1.83 -6.34
N LYS A 210 -40.80 2.93 -6.39
CA LYS A 210 -41.28 4.22 -6.91
C LYS A 210 -41.40 4.30 -8.44
N HIS A 211 -40.90 3.30 -9.17
CA HIS A 211 -41.07 3.19 -10.63
C HIS A 211 -42.00 2.03 -11.00
N ILE A 212 -43.23 2.01 -10.48
CA ILE A 212 -44.28 1.17 -11.11
C ILE A 212 -44.67 1.85 -12.42
N THR A 213 -44.04 1.44 -13.52
CA THR A 213 -44.56 1.68 -14.87
C THR A 213 -45.85 0.87 -15.02
N VAL A 214 -46.98 1.44 -14.58
CA VAL A 214 -48.28 0.85 -14.86
C VAL A 214 -48.52 0.99 -16.36
N ASP A 215 -48.55 -0.14 -17.07
CA ASP A 215 -48.86 -0.15 -18.49
C ASP A 215 -50.33 0.24 -18.69
N MET A 216 -50.55 1.52 -18.97
CA MET A 216 -51.87 2.12 -19.24
C MET A 216 -52.70 1.31 -20.25
N ASN A 217 -52.05 0.58 -21.15
CA ASN A 217 -52.74 -0.26 -22.13
C ASN A 217 -53.54 -1.39 -21.45
N THR A 218 -52.97 -2.02 -20.42
CA THR A 218 -53.63 -3.11 -19.69
C THR A 218 -54.84 -2.63 -18.88
N LEU A 219 -54.79 -1.41 -18.35
CA LEU A 219 -55.89 -0.81 -17.59
C LEU A 219 -57.06 -0.43 -18.49
N ILE A 220 -56.79 0.11 -19.69
CA ILE A 220 -57.83 0.45 -20.67
C ILE A 220 -58.55 -0.83 -21.14
N ASP A 221 -57.80 -1.90 -21.40
CA ASP A 221 -58.39 -3.18 -21.82
C ASP A 221 -59.25 -3.81 -20.70
N GLN A 222 -58.88 -3.63 -19.42
CA GLN A 222 -59.68 -4.07 -18.26
C GLN A 222 -60.98 -3.27 -18.09
N VAL A 223 -60.94 -1.95 -18.30
CA VAL A 223 -62.15 -1.10 -18.26
C VAL A 223 -63.08 -1.43 -19.42
N GLY A 224 -62.53 -1.65 -20.63
CA GLY A 224 -63.30 -2.02 -21.82
C GLY A 224 -63.91 -3.43 -21.77
N THR A 225 -63.28 -4.39 -21.10
CA THR A 225 -63.83 -5.75 -20.91
C THR A 225 -64.94 -5.82 -19.87
N LYS A 226 -64.90 -4.96 -18.83
CA LYS A 226 -65.98 -4.86 -17.82
C LYS A 226 -67.14 -3.93 -18.24
N GLY A 227 -67.06 -3.25 -19.38
CA GLY A 227 -68.12 -2.36 -19.88
C GLY A 227 -68.35 -1.11 -19.03
N LEU A 228 -67.34 -0.68 -18.27
CA LEU A 228 -67.41 0.48 -17.39
C LEU A 228 -67.04 1.75 -18.16
N ALA A 229 -67.86 2.79 -18.03
CA ALA A 229 -67.53 4.14 -18.48
C ALA A 229 -67.13 4.98 -17.28
N ILE A 230 -65.86 5.39 -17.20
CA ILE A 230 -65.32 6.11 -16.05
C ILE A 230 -65.27 7.60 -16.37
N PRO A 231 -66.02 8.46 -15.65
CA PRO A 231 -65.93 9.90 -15.83
C PRO A 231 -64.65 10.44 -15.18
N TYR A 232 -63.77 11.02 -15.97
CA TYR A 232 -62.55 11.71 -15.55
C TYR A 232 -62.71 13.22 -15.73
N LYS A 233 -62.38 14.02 -14.70
CA LYS A 233 -62.32 15.48 -14.82
C LYS A 233 -60.89 15.93 -15.06
N CYS A 234 -60.66 16.66 -16.15
CA CYS A 234 -59.35 17.24 -16.42
C CYS A 234 -58.97 18.25 -15.33
N SER A 235 -57.81 18.06 -14.71
CA SER A 235 -57.28 18.97 -13.67
C SER A 235 -56.98 20.37 -14.19
N SER A 236 -56.76 20.53 -15.49
CA SER A 236 -56.37 21.80 -16.10
C SER A 236 -57.56 22.64 -16.60
N CYS A 237 -58.59 22.02 -17.18
CA CYS A 237 -59.74 22.75 -17.75
C CYS A 237 -61.09 22.40 -17.10
N GLY A 238 -61.13 21.43 -16.18
CA GLY A 238 -62.36 20.99 -15.52
C GLY A 238 -63.33 20.21 -16.41
N ALA A 239 -63.00 19.98 -17.69
CA ALA A 239 -63.85 19.22 -18.60
C ALA A 239 -64.00 17.77 -18.12
N SER A 240 -65.24 17.28 -18.14
CA SER A 240 -65.56 15.89 -17.83
C SER A 240 -65.45 15.05 -19.11
N ILE A 241 -64.63 14.01 -19.06
CA ILE A 241 -64.28 13.14 -20.18
C ILE A 241 -64.62 11.72 -19.74
N THR A 242 -65.44 11.03 -20.50
CA THR A 242 -65.76 9.63 -20.24
C THR A 242 -64.73 8.74 -20.91
N ILE A 243 -64.08 7.90 -20.11
CA ILE A 243 -63.16 6.86 -20.59
C ILE A 243 -63.98 5.58 -20.76
N ASP A 244 -64.10 5.13 -22.00
CA ASP A 244 -64.83 3.93 -22.41
C ASP A 244 -64.00 3.06 -23.37
N LYS A 245 -64.58 1.96 -23.85
CA LYS A 245 -63.95 1.03 -24.80
C LYS A 245 -63.62 1.67 -26.15
N ASP A 246 -64.36 2.69 -26.55
CA ASP A 246 -64.22 3.37 -27.86
C ASP A 246 -63.24 4.55 -27.81
N SER A 247 -62.75 4.90 -26.61
CA SER A 247 -61.75 5.93 -26.38
C SER A 247 -60.41 5.52 -27.01
N LYS A 248 -60.04 6.17 -28.11
CA LYS A 248 -58.80 5.86 -28.84
C LYS A 248 -57.57 6.08 -27.94
N LYS A 249 -56.66 5.09 -27.92
CA LYS A 249 -55.42 5.04 -27.12
C LYS A 249 -54.53 6.29 -27.27
N GLU A 250 -54.57 6.95 -28.43
CA GLU A 250 -53.82 8.18 -28.69
C GLU A 250 -54.49 9.44 -28.12
N GLY A 251 -55.82 9.44 -27.98
CA GLY A 251 -56.62 10.55 -27.44
C GLY A 251 -56.67 10.59 -25.90
N LEU A 252 -56.18 9.55 -25.22
CA LEU A 252 -56.09 9.46 -23.75
C LEU A 252 -54.76 9.97 -23.19
N LYS A 253 -53.86 10.51 -24.03
CA LYS A 253 -52.61 11.14 -23.57
C LYS A 253 -52.78 12.64 -23.31
N PHE A 254 -53.67 13.29 -24.06
CA PHE A 254 -53.90 14.72 -23.99
C PHE A 254 -55.39 15.01 -23.89
N CYS A 255 -55.75 16.05 -23.14
CA CYS A 255 -57.12 16.50 -23.05
C CYS A 255 -57.65 16.94 -24.42
N SER A 256 -58.74 16.34 -24.88
CA SER A 256 -59.41 16.73 -26.13
C SER A 256 -59.91 18.19 -26.12
N TYR A 257 -60.07 18.78 -24.93
CA TYR A 257 -60.58 20.14 -24.76
C TYR A 257 -59.47 21.19 -24.63
N CYS A 258 -58.38 20.90 -23.91
CA CYS A 258 -57.32 21.90 -23.64
C CYS A 258 -55.92 21.49 -24.11
N GLY A 259 -55.74 20.27 -24.62
CA GLY A 259 -54.45 19.76 -25.09
C GLY A 259 -53.45 19.44 -23.97
N THR A 260 -53.77 19.68 -22.69
CA THR A 260 -52.87 19.36 -21.58
C THR A 260 -52.71 17.84 -21.44
N ALA A 261 -51.48 17.38 -21.22
CA ALA A 261 -51.22 15.98 -20.91
C ALA A 261 -51.94 15.56 -19.62
N TYR A 262 -52.60 14.42 -19.61
CA TYR A 262 -53.26 13.94 -18.41
C TYR A 262 -52.23 13.48 -17.37
N ASN A 263 -52.57 13.64 -16.09
CA ASN A 263 -51.80 13.04 -15.02
C ASN A 263 -52.11 11.53 -14.95
N ILE A 264 -51.16 10.72 -15.41
CA ILE A 264 -51.26 9.26 -15.50
C ILE A 264 -51.50 8.64 -14.11
N ASP A 265 -50.89 9.19 -13.06
CA ASP A 265 -51.05 8.67 -11.69
C ASP A 265 -52.48 8.88 -11.17
N ASP A 266 -53.07 10.04 -11.45
CA ASP A 266 -54.45 10.34 -11.03
C ASP A 266 -55.46 9.50 -11.81
N MET A 267 -55.25 9.33 -13.12
CA MET A 267 -56.09 8.45 -13.93
C MET A 267 -56.00 7.00 -13.47
N THR A 268 -54.78 6.52 -13.16
CA THR A 268 -54.56 5.15 -12.67
C THR A 268 -55.28 4.90 -11.35
N LYS A 269 -55.22 5.87 -10.41
CA LYS A 269 -55.96 5.77 -9.13
C LYS A 269 -57.47 5.73 -9.32
N ILE A 270 -58.02 6.57 -10.20
CA ILE A 270 -59.46 6.60 -10.47
C ILE A 270 -59.92 5.29 -11.12
N ILE A 271 -59.13 4.76 -12.06
CA ILE A 271 -59.43 3.48 -12.72
C ILE A 271 -59.33 2.31 -11.72
N GLN A 272 -58.29 2.27 -10.87
CA GLN A 272 -58.16 1.26 -9.81
C GLN A 272 -59.35 1.30 -8.85
N HIS A 273 -59.76 2.49 -8.38
CA HIS A 273 -60.94 2.66 -7.52
C HIS A 273 -62.25 2.21 -8.18
N ALA A 274 -62.36 2.28 -9.51
CA ALA A 274 -63.54 1.83 -10.24
C ALA A 274 -63.51 0.33 -10.57
N LEU A 275 -62.36 -0.34 -10.42
CA LEU A 275 -62.16 -1.76 -10.71
C LEU A 275 -62.19 -2.66 -9.46
N GLU A 276 -61.97 -2.09 -8.26
CA GLU A 276 -62.28 -2.66 -6.94
C GLU A 276 -63.80 -2.80 -6.71
#